data_AF-A0A289GH27-F1
#
_entry.id   AF-A0A289GH27-F1
#
_cell.length_a   1.000
_cell.length_b   1.000
_cell.length_c   1.000
_cell.angle_alpha   90.00
_cell.angle_beta   90.00
_cell.angle_gamma   90.00
#
_symmetry.space_group_name_H-M   'P 1'
#
loop_
_entity.id
_entity.type
_entity.pdbx_description
1 polymer ?
#
loop_
_entity_poly.entity_id
_entity_poly.type
_entity_poly.pdbx_seq_one_letter_code
_entity_poly.pdbx_strand_id
1 'polypeptide(L)'
;MNQLSNSLVIFDFFKEKFERDLYLMEFSVSSTKKYGKRCKDISHFNEDLKQSLFLKQVIDVCAFLDEFNVFRALAKDNERVKNLCKLVKPALKRIEGVKGLRRYRNALAAHNFRHDSKKEDVVLISDYSKHPDCPNSIAEMFFLSSLCITIIEAISSEFSSELKQALECYFSRLEDDRDDPLRGIKTLREAYDEVEKYRIKLDLKPKFIENEFTEFNMALDKLNWSVIPVGFDLVEDQTNRAWCEVLDLYLRMRGYQDIKYIQGEKGRFINHWLELYGYAITITDKLDAFDPSGIKKHYDSISTWEPRNHKTRAQQADLVFNEVMKVVVP
;
A
#
# COMPACT_ATOMS: atom_id res chain seq x y z
N MET A 1 -1.78 15.66 32.33
CA MET A 1 -0.31 15.63 32.33
C MET A 1 0.20 17.06 32.33
N ASN A 2 1.33 17.34 32.96
CA ASN A 2 1.97 18.65 32.85
C ASN A 2 2.62 18.79 31.45
N GLN A 3 2.96 20.01 31.05
CA GLN A 3 3.50 20.28 29.72
C GLN A 3 4.80 19.51 29.44
N LEU A 4 5.65 19.33 30.45
CA LEU A 4 6.89 18.56 30.31
C LEU A 4 6.59 17.10 29.95
N SER A 5 5.68 16.43 30.68
CA SER A 5 5.28 15.05 30.40
C SER A 5 4.72 14.90 28.98
N ASN A 6 3.90 15.85 28.52
CA ASN A 6 3.36 15.82 27.16
C ASN A 6 4.49 15.88 26.11
N SER A 7 5.43 16.82 26.27
CA SER A 7 6.56 16.94 25.33
C SER A 7 7.46 15.70 25.33
N LEU A 8 7.70 15.10 26.50
CA LEU A 8 8.50 13.87 26.61
C LEU A 8 7.86 12.70 25.85
N VAL A 9 6.55 12.49 25.98
CA VAL A 9 5.82 11.45 25.22
C VAL A 9 5.87 11.73 23.72
N ILE A 10 5.67 12.99 23.31
CA ILE A 10 5.71 13.36 21.89
C ILE A 10 7.12 13.14 21.30
N PHE A 11 8.18 13.47 22.04
CA PHE A 11 9.55 13.19 21.60
C PHE A 11 9.82 11.69 21.45
N ASP A 12 9.32 10.86 22.35
CA ASP A 12 9.43 9.40 22.27
C ASP A 12 8.79 8.87 20.97
N PHE A 13 7.57 9.32 20.64
CA PHE A 13 6.92 8.97 19.38
C PHE A 13 7.66 9.50 18.14
N PHE A 14 8.23 10.70 18.21
CA PHE A 14 9.09 11.19 17.13
C PHE A 14 10.32 10.33 16.95
N LYS A 15 10.94 9.84 18.04
CA LYS A 15 12.10 8.97 17.98
C LYS A 15 11.79 7.69 17.21
N GLU A 16 10.76 6.96 17.61
CA GLU A 16 10.32 5.73 16.93
C GLU A 16 10.01 6.00 15.45
N LYS A 17 9.35 7.14 15.16
CA LYS A 17 9.01 7.55 13.80
C LYS A 17 10.27 7.77 12.95
N PHE A 18 11.26 8.50 13.46
CA PHE A 18 12.50 8.77 12.73
C PHE A 18 13.34 7.50 12.57
N GLU A 19 13.49 6.68 13.61
CA GLU A 19 14.27 5.44 13.56
C GLU A 19 13.71 4.46 12.52
N ARG A 20 12.39 4.25 12.50
CA ARG A 20 11.72 3.43 11.46
C ARG A 20 11.99 3.95 10.07
N ASP A 21 11.86 5.26 9.87
CA ASP A 21 12.02 5.87 8.56
C ASP A 21 13.48 5.79 8.07
N LEU A 22 14.47 6.03 8.95
CA LEU A 22 15.89 5.88 8.63
C LEU A 22 16.23 4.44 8.26
N TYR A 23 15.70 3.46 9.01
CA TYR A 23 15.83 2.04 8.68
C TYR A 23 15.29 1.73 7.28
N LEU A 24 14.10 2.23 6.93
CA LEU A 24 13.49 2.02 5.61
C LEU A 24 14.31 2.67 4.49
N MET A 25 14.90 3.84 4.73
CA MET A 25 15.79 4.50 3.76
C MET A 25 17.05 3.68 3.52
N GLU A 26 17.73 3.24 4.58
CA GLU A 26 18.93 2.40 4.47
C GLU A 26 18.62 1.06 3.80
N PHE A 27 17.52 0.43 4.19
CA PHE A 27 17.03 -0.80 3.57
C PHE A 27 16.76 -0.61 2.08
N SER A 28 16.09 0.48 1.69
CA SER A 28 15.81 0.80 0.29
C SER A 28 17.09 1.01 -0.51
N VAL A 29 18.07 1.75 0.02
CA VAL A 29 19.38 1.96 -0.63
C VAL A 29 20.13 0.63 -0.79
N SER A 30 20.17 -0.19 0.26
CA SER A 30 20.83 -1.50 0.24
C SER A 30 20.16 -2.46 -0.76
N SER A 31 18.82 -2.52 -0.74
CA SER A 31 18.02 -3.37 -1.64
C SER A 31 18.17 -2.95 -3.10
N THR A 32 18.17 -1.64 -3.38
CA THR A 32 18.43 -1.11 -4.73
C THR A 32 19.81 -1.53 -5.22
N LYS A 33 20.84 -1.41 -4.37
CA LYS A 33 22.22 -1.81 -4.71
C LYS A 33 22.34 -3.32 -4.98
N LYS A 34 21.66 -4.15 -4.17
CA LYS A 34 21.75 -5.61 -4.26
C LYS A 34 20.93 -6.21 -5.41
N TYR A 35 19.73 -5.68 -5.64
CA TYR A 35 18.75 -6.31 -6.54
C TYR A 35 18.32 -5.44 -7.71
N GLY A 36 18.58 -4.13 -7.70
CA GLY A 36 18.05 -3.19 -8.72
C GLY A 36 18.51 -3.50 -10.15
N LYS A 37 19.69 -4.10 -10.33
CA LYS A 37 20.15 -4.56 -11.66
C LYS A 37 19.39 -5.79 -12.18
N ARG A 38 18.83 -6.60 -11.27
CA ARG A 38 18.15 -7.87 -11.58
C ARG A 38 16.64 -7.69 -11.70
N CYS A 39 16.06 -6.71 -11.02
CA CYS A 39 14.62 -6.42 -11.06
C CYS A 39 14.40 -4.90 -11.11
N LYS A 40 13.95 -4.41 -12.28
CA LYS A 40 13.68 -2.99 -12.49
C LYS A 40 12.53 -2.49 -11.63
N ASP A 41 11.52 -3.32 -11.38
CA ASP A 41 10.36 -2.96 -10.55
C ASP A 41 10.76 -2.71 -9.09
N ILE A 42 11.68 -3.51 -8.56
CA ILE A 42 12.28 -3.28 -7.23
C ILE A 42 13.06 -1.96 -7.20
N SER A 43 13.75 -1.60 -8.28
CA SER A 43 14.44 -0.31 -8.35
C SER A 43 13.44 0.84 -8.32
N HIS A 44 12.36 0.76 -9.10
CA HIS A 44 11.36 1.82 -9.19
C HIS A 44 10.61 1.99 -7.86
N PHE A 45 10.15 0.90 -7.26
CA PHE A 45 9.53 0.89 -5.93
C PHE A 45 10.43 1.55 -4.87
N ASN A 46 11.73 1.24 -4.87
CA ASN A 46 12.65 1.81 -3.90
C ASN A 46 12.90 3.31 -4.11
N GLU A 47 12.89 3.81 -5.35
CA GLU A 47 12.95 5.25 -5.64
C GLU A 47 11.68 5.97 -5.16
N ASP A 48 10.50 5.42 -5.45
CA ASP A 48 9.22 5.97 -4.98
C ASP A 48 9.14 6.00 -3.45
N LEU A 49 9.64 4.94 -2.80
CA LEU A 49 9.74 4.86 -1.35
C LEU A 49 10.69 5.92 -0.79
N LYS A 50 11.87 6.11 -1.38
CA LYS A 50 12.82 7.16 -0.95
C LYS A 50 12.20 8.54 -1.07
N GLN A 51 11.52 8.82 -2.18
CA GLN A 51 10.85 10.10 -2.37
C GLN A 51 9.74 10.31 -1.34
N SER A 52 8.92 9.29 -1.08
CA SER A 52 7.85 9.36 -0.07
C SER A 52 8.40 9.60 1.34
N LEU A 53 9.47 8.88 1.71
CA LEU A 53 10.15 9.05 3.00
C LEU A 53 10.80 10.43 3.12
N PHE A 54 11.46 10.92 2.07
CA PHE A 54 12.04 12.26 2.03
C PHE A 54 10.99 13.33 2.34
N LEU A 55 9.85 13.30 1.64
CA LEU A 55 8.78 14.28 1.80
C LEU A 55 8.15 14.19 3.20
N LYS A 56 7.94 12.98 3.69
CA LYS A 56 7.45 12.74 5.06
C LYS A 56 8.42 13.28 6.11
N GLN A 57 9.72 13.06 5.96
CA GLN A 57 10.72 13.55 6.91
C GLN A 57 10.80 15.08 6.94
N VAL A 58 10.56 15.77 5.82
CA VAL A 58 10.45 17.25 5.82
C VAL A 58 9.33 17.71 6.76
N ILE A 59 8.18 17.02 6.73
CA ILE A 59 7.05 17.29 7.62
C ILE A 59 7.44 16.99 9.07
N ASP A 60 8.06 15.83 9.31
CA ASP A 60 8.40 15.36 10.66
C ASP A 60 9.47 16.22 11.34
N VAL A 61 10.51 16.64 10.62
CA VAL A 61 11.53 17.57 11.14
C VAL A 61 10.90 18.91 11.50
N CYS A 62 9.98 19.43 10.68
CA CYS A 62 9.28 20.67 11.01
C CYS A 62 8.40 20.51 12.26
N ALA A 63 7.67 19.39 12.37
CA ALA A 63 6.82 19.10 13.52
C ALA A 63 7.65 18.92 14.81
N PHE A 64 8.81 18.27 14.72
CA PHE A 64 9.78 18.20 15.81
C PHE A 64 10.26 19.58 16.25
N LEU A 65 10.61 20.48 15.31
CA LEU A 65 11.01 21.84 15.65
C LEU A 65 9.88 22.63 16.34
N ASP A 66 8.64 22.42 15.90
CA ASP A 66 7.46 23.03 16.52
C ASP A 66 7.29 22.53 17.97
N GLU A 67 7.39 21.23 18.22
CA GLU A 67 7.37 20.66 19.59
C GLU A 67 8.57 21.13 20.43
N PHE A 68 9.77 21.16 19.85
CA PHE A 68 10.97 21.63 20.56
C PHE A 68 10.84 23.08 21.02
N ASN A 69 10.14 23.93 20.27
CA ASN A 69 9.85 25.29 20.71
C ASN A 69 8.93 25.34 21.94
N VAL A 70 7.94 24.43 22.01
CA VAL A 70 7.06 24.28 23.17
C VAL A 70 7.87 23.81 24.39
N PHE A 71 8.68 22.76 24.22
CA PHE A 71 9.58 22.26 25.26
C PHE A 71 10.55 23.36 25.75
N ARG A 72 11.19 24.08 24.83
CA ARG A 72 12.12 25.17 25.14
C ARG A 72 11.47 26.30 25.94
N ALA A 73 10.17 26.55 25.77
CA ALA A 73 9.47 27.58 26.55
C ALA A 73 9.48 27.28 28.07
N LEU A 74 9.58 26.01 28.45
CA LEU A 74 9.69 25.56 29.86
C LEU A 74 11.02 25.93 30.51
N ALA A 75 12.04 26.31 29.72
CA ALA A 75 13.34 26.74 30.23
C ALA A 75 13.27 28.00 31.12
N LYS A 76 12.15 28.75 31.09
CA LYS A 76 11.91 29.89 31.97
C LYS A 76 11.87 29.48 33.44
N ASP A 77 11.23 28.35 33.72
CA ASP A 77 10.92 27.89 35.07
C ASP A 77 11.63 26.57 35.42
N ASN A 78 12.35 25.97 34.48
CA ASN A 78 13.05 24.70 34.65
C ASN A 78 14.51 24.78 34.20
N GLU A 79 15.44 24.80 35.16
CA GLU A 79 16.89 24.89 34.89
C GLU A 79 17.45 23.66 34.17
N ARG A 80 16.90 22.46 34.37
CA ARG A 80 17.31 21.26 33.62
C ARG A 80 17.01 21.41 32.14
N VAL A 81 15.79 21.88 31.82
CA VAL A 81 15.40 22.18 30.43
C VAL A 81 16.30 23.25 29.84
N LYS A 82 16.59 24.32 30.60
CA LYS A 82 17.46 25.41 30.15
C LYS A 82 18.88 24.95 29.85
N ASN A 83 19.47 24.12 30.71
CA ASN A 83 20.80 23.57 30.52
C ASN A 83 20.85 22.61 29.33
N LEU A 84 19.84 21.75 29.20
CA LEU A 84 19.72 20.87 28.05
C LEU A 84 19.58 21.63 26.73
N CYS A 85 18.76 22.69 26.69
CA CYS A 85 18.62 23.56 25.52
C CYS A 85 19.96 24.19 25.10
N LYS A 86 20.85 24.51 26.06
CA LYS A 86 22.21 25.00 25.74
C LYS A 86 23.06 23.88 25.15
N LEU A 87 22.99 22.66 25.71
CA LEU A 87 23.75 21.50 25.26
C LEU A 87 23.40 21.13 23.81
N VAL A 88 22.13 21.07 23.47
CA VAL A 88 21.66 20.63 22.13
C VAL A 88 21.68 21.76 21.09
N LYS A 89 21.99 22.99 21.49
CA LYS A 89 22.03 24.18 20.61
C LYS A 89 22.85 23.99 19.34
N PRO A 90 24.02 23.32 19.33
CA PRO A 90 24.79 23.13 18.09
C PRO A 90 24.04 22.28 17.06
N ALA A 91 23.40 21.19 17.49
CA ALA A 91 22.60 20.33 16.61
C ALA A 91 21.35 21.08 16.11
N LEU A 92 20.64 21.76 17.02
CA LEU A 92 19.46 22.55 16.67
C LEU A 92 19.78 23.63 15.62
N LYS A 93 20.90 24.35 15.79
CA LYS A 93 21.35 25.36 14.81
C LYS A 93 21.61 24.78 13.42
N ARG A 94 22.06 23.53 13.32
CA ARG A 94 22.24 22.87 12.02
C ARG A 94 20.91 22.63 11.33
N ILE A 95 19.89 22.19 12.07
CA ILE A 95 18.54 21.97 11.55
C ILE A 95 17.89 23.31 11.18
N GLU A 96 17.91 24.30 12.08
CA GLU A 96 17.35 25.64 11.85
C GLU A 96 18.06 26.41 10.74
N GLY A 97 19.30 26.03 10.41
CA GLY A 97 20.06 26.58 9.29
C GLY A 97 19.42 26.32 7.92
N VAL A 98 18.58 25.28 7.81
CA VAL A 98 17.87 24.93 6.59
C VAL A 98 16.56 25.74 6.51
N LYS A 99 16.68 27.01 6.12
CA LYS A 99 15.59 28.01 6.15
C LYS A 99 14.36 27.62 5.33
N GLY A 100 14.55 26.81 4.29
CA GLY A 100 13.52 26.38 3.37
C GLY A 100 12.65 25.23 3.86
N LEU A 101 12.95 24.58 4.99
CA LEU A 101 12.18 23.43 5.52
C LEU A 101 10.69 23.72 5.66
N ARG A 102 10.33 24.82 6.35
CA ARG A 102 8.93 25.19 6.59
C ARG A 102 8.19 25.53 5.30
N ARG A 103 8.86 26.23 4.38
CA ARG A 103 8.30 26.57 3.06
C ARG A 103 8.05 25.30 2.25
N TYR A 104 9.00 24.35 2.29
CA TYR A 104 8.86 23.07 1.60
C TYR A 104 7.70 22.25 2.19
N ARG A 105 7.61 22.12 3.52
CA ARG A 105 6.46 21.48 4.19
C ARG A 105 5.13 22.10 3.77
N ASN A 106 5.02 23.44 3.76
CA ASN A 106 3.76 24.11 3.42
C ASN A 106 3.34 23.82 1.98
N ALA A 107 4.29 23.79 1.04
CA ALA A 107 3.99 23.43 -0.35
C ALA A 107 3.46 22.00 -0.51
N LEU A 108 4.00 21.06 0.27
CA LEU A 108 3.63 19.66 0.24
C LEU A 108 2.30 19.37 0.94
N ALA A 109 2.13 19.90 2.15
CA ALA A 109 1.02 19.55 3.03
C ALA A 109 -0.16 20.53 2.96
N ALA A 110 0.09 21.82 2.74
CA ALA A 110 -0.95 22.85 2.84
C ALA A 110 -1.52 23.28 1.48
N HIS A 111 -0.73 23.19 0.41
CA HIS A 111 -1.14 23.71 -0.90
C HIS A 111 -1.35 22.64 -1.99
N ASN A 112 -1.26 21.34 -1.69
CA ASN A 112 -1.48 20.24 -2.64
C ASN A 112 -0.75 20.45 -3.98
N PHE A 113 0.53 20.81 -3.92
CA PHE A 113 1.34 21.15 -5.10
C PHE A 113 0.84 22.37 -5.88
N ARG A 114 0.16 23.35 -5.26
CA ARG A 114 -0.24 24.61 -5.88
C ARG A 114 0.47 25.81 -5.26
N HIS A 115 0.65 26.87 -6.03
CA HIS A 115 1.20 28.11 -5.48
C HIS A 115 0.18 28.78 -4.56
N ASP A 116 0.66 29.30 -3.43
CA ASP A 116 -0.17 29.98 -2.43
C ASP A 116 -0.81 31.26 -2.99
N SER A 117 -0.03 32.05 -3.74
CA SER A 117 -0.50 33.28 -4.39
C SER A 117 -1.17 33.07 -5.74
N LYS A 118 -0.96 31.91 -6.39
CA LYS A 118 -1.49 31.57 -7.71
C LYS A 118 -2.03 30.15 -7.71
N LYS A 119 -3.24 29.97 -7.18
CA LYS A 119 -3.83 28.64 -6.98
C LYS A 119 -4.01 27.82 -8.26
N GLU A 120 -3.91 28.42 -9.44
CA GLU A 120 -3.98 27.72 -10.73
C GLU A 120 -2.64 27.10 -11.13
N ASP A 121 -1.52 27.60 -10.60
CA ASP A 121 -0.18 27.14 -10.96
C ASP A 121 0.24 25.96 -10.07
N VAL A 122 0.74 24.90 -10.70
CA VAL A 122 1.32 23.74 -10.02
C VAL A 122 2.75 24.07 -9.61
N VAL A 123 3.10 23.80 -8.36
CA VAL A 123 4.47 23.93 -7.87
C VAL A 123 5.29 22.74 -8.36
N LEU A 124 6.45 23.02 -8.95
CA LEU A 124 7.37 21.95 -9.30
C LEU A 124 8.16 21.56 -8.06
N ILE A 125 8.27 20.26 -7.78
CA ILE A 125 9.15 19.75 -6.71
C ILE A 125 10.59 20.24 -6.93
N SER A 126 10.99 20.43 -8.20
CA SER A 126 12.30 21.00 -8.55
C SER A 126 12.52 22.43 -8.04
N ASP A 127 11.45 23.20 -7.82
CA ASP A 127 11.56 24.56 -7.28
C ASP A 127 12.01 24.56 -5.83
N TYR A 128 11.85 23.43 -5.13
CA TYR A 128 12.40 23.21 -3.80
C TYR A 128 13.73 22.46 -3.86
N SER A 129 13.83 21.36 -4.61
CA SER A 129 15.08 20.58 -4.65
C SER A 129 16.25 21.33 -5.29
N LYS A 130 16.01 22.35 -6.12
CA LYS A 130 17.07 23.22 -6.66
C LYS A 130 17.31 24.49 -5.83
N HIS A 131 16.47 24.76 -4.83
CA HIS A 131 16.60 25.96 -4.02
C HIS A 131 17.67 25.78 -2.93
N PRO A 132 18.64 26.68 -2.80
CA PRO A 132 19.78 26.50 -1.90
C PRO A 132 19.39 26.39 -0.42
N ASP A 133 18.29 27.03 -0.02
CA ASP A 133 17.78 26.96 1.36
C ASP A 133 16.94 25.70 1.68
N CYS A 134 16.61 24.87 0.69
CA CYS A 134 15.76 23.69 0.88
C CYS A 134 16.61 22.42 0.86
N PRO A 135 16.23 21.39 1.64
CA PRO A 135 16.91 20.12 1.53
C PRO A 135 16.71 19.54 0.13
N ASN A 136 17.76 18.94 -0.43
CA ASN A 136 17.75 18.47 -1.81
C ASN A 136 18.25 17.04 -2.00
N SER A 137 18.69 16.39 -0.93
CA SER A 137 19.18 15.02 -0.99
C SER A 137 18.65 14.15 0.14
N ILE A 138 18.49 12.87 -0.16
CA ILE A 138 18.10 11.86 0.82
C ILE A 138 19.10 11.79 2.00
N ALA A 139 20.38 12.02 1.73
CA ALA A 139 21.44 12.04 2.73
C ALA A 139 21.34 13.25 3.67
N GLU A 140 20.93 14.41 3.15
CA GLU A 140 20.67 15.59 3.97
C GLU A 140 19.46 15.39 4.89
N MET A 141 18.37 14.81 4.37
CA MET A 141 17.21 14.49 5.22
C MET A 141 17.51 13.40 6.25
N PHE A 142 18.32 12.40 5.88
CA PHE A 142 18.85 11.42 6.82
C PHE A 142 19.61 12.13 7.94
N PHE A 143 20.57 13.00 7.60
CA PHE A 143 21.36 13.76 8.57
C PHE A 143 20.50 14.62 9.50
N LEU A 144 19.54 15.39 8.95
CA LEU A 144 18.65 16.23 9.75
C LEU A 144 17.77 15.41 10.71
N SER A 145 17.25 14.27 10.25
CA SER A 145 16.45 13.35 11.06
C SER A 145 17.30 12.70 12.15
N SER A 146 18.54 12.29 11.84
CA SER A 146 19.50 11.79 12.84
C SER A 146 19.82 12.84 13.90
N LEU A 147 19.97 14.12 13.53
CA LEU A 147 20.13 15.19 14.51
C LEU A 147 18.90 15.35 15.42
N CYS A 148 17.68 15.18 14.88
CA CYS A 148 16.46 15.18 15.70
C CYS A 148 16.50 14.04 16.73
N ILE A 149 16.85 12.81 16.30
CA ILE A 149 17.03 11.67 17.20
C ILE A 149 18.08 11.98 18.28
N THR A 150 19.25 12.49 17.91
CA THR A 150 20.30 12.83 18.88
C THR A 150 19.83 13.83 19.94
N ILE A 151 19.03 14.83 19.53
CA ILE A 151 18.44 15.79 20.48
C ILE A 151 17.43 15.10 21.39
N ILE A 152 16.58 14.23 20.84
CA ILE A 152 15.59 13.47 21.61
C ILE A 152 16.30 12.55 22.61
N GLU A 153 17.35 11.84 22.22
CA GLU A 153 18.11 10.97 23.12
C GLU A 153 18.75 11.76 24.28
N ALA A 154 19.26 12.97 24.02
CA ALA A 154 19.74 13.85 25.07
C ALA A 154 18.61 14.26 26.04
N ILE A 155 17.41 14.54 25.53
CA ILE A 155 16.22 14.82 26.35
C ILE A 155 15.81 13.59 27.17
N SER A 156 15.66 12.44 26.55
CA SER A 156 15.23 11.20 27.21
C SER A 156 16.24 10.73 28.25
N SER A 157 17.55 10.97 28.03
CA SER A 157 18.59 10.68 29.02
C SER A 157 18.48 11.58 30.24
N GLU A 158 18.36 12.91 30.04
CA GLU A 158 18.22 13.89 31.12
C GLU A 158 16.93 13.68 31.92
N PHE A 159 15.82 13.33 31.27
CA PHE A 159 14.49 13.21 31.87
C PHE A 159 13.97 11.76 31.91
N SER A 160 14.87 10.79 32.06
CA SER A 160 14.53 9.36 31.95
C SER A 160 13.44 8.90 32.94
N SER A 161 13.47 9.42 34.16
CA SER A 161 12.48 9.09 35.19
C SER A 161 11.11 9.70 34.87
N GLU A 162 11.09 10.97 34.44
CA GLU A 162 9.87 11.68 34.06
C GLU A 162 9.26 11.12 32.79
N LEU A 163 10.09 10.71 31.82
CA LEU A 163 9.65 10.07 30.59
C LEU A 163 8.96 8.74 30.91
N LYS A 164 9.59 7.89 31.76
CA LYS A 164 8.99 6.62 32.18
C LYS A 164 7.62 6.86 32.83
N GLN A 165 7.52 7.80 33.77
CA GLN A 165 6.26 8.13 34.42
C GLN A 165 5.22 8.71 33.43
N ALA A 166 5.66 9.53 32.48
CA ALA A 166 4.79 10.12 31.47
C ALA A 166 4.22 9.05 30.53
N LEU A 167 5.03 8.09 30.09
CA LEU A 167 4.61 6.96 29.28
C LEU A 167 3.64 6.05 30.05
N GLU A 168 3.94 5.69 31.31
CA GLU A 168 3.01 4.93 32.15
C GLU A 168 1.66 5.66 32.30
N CYS A 169 1.69 6.98 32.48
CA CYS A 169 0.49 7.80 32.57
C CYS A 169 -0.27 7.91 31.24
N TYR A 170 0.44 7.92 30.11
CA TYR A 170 -0.15 7.93 28.78
C TYR A 170 -0.82 6.59 28.47
N PHE A 171 -0.09 5.47 28.61
CA PHE A 171 -0.58 4.13 28.30
C PHE A 171 -1.72 3.68 29.22
N SER A 172 -1.73 4.11 30.49
CA SER A 172 -2.87 3.84 31.40
C SER A 172 -4.15 4.60 31.04
N ARG A 173 -4.08 5.59 30.14
CA ARG A 173 -5.24 6.34 29.62
C ARG A 173 -5.65 5.90 28.23
N LEU A 174 -4.86 5.03 27.58
CA LEU A 174 -5.29 4.45 26.32
C LEU A 174 -6.45 3.50 26.60
N GLU A 175 -7.54 3.72 25.88
CA GLU A 175 -8.60 2.74 25.81
C GLU A 175 -8.11 1.57 24.96
N ASP A 176 -8.41 0.35 25.38
CA ASP A 176 -8.16 -0.83 24.57
C ASP A 176 -9.25 -0.92 23.50
N ASP A 177 -8.98 -0.30 22.34
CA ASP A 177 -9.87 -0.24 21.19
C ASP A 177 -9.62 -1.37 20.18
N ARG A 178 -8.86 -2.42 20.58
CA ARG A 178 -8.54 -3.55 19.69
C ARG A 178 -9.76 -4.33 19.25
N ASP A 179 -10.78 -4.40 20.11
CA ASP A 179 -12.06 -5.06 19.83
C ASP A 179 -13.12 -4.08 19.31
N ASP A 180 -12.81 -2.79 19.22
CA ASP A 180 -13.73 -1.81 18.65
C ASP A 180 -13.96 -2.13 17.17
N PRO A 181 -15.22 -2.16 16.71
CA PRO A 181 -15.52 -2.50 15.33
C PRO A 181 -14.92 -1.45 14.40
N LEU A 182 -13.97 -1.88 13.56
CA LEU A 182 -13.41 -1.05 12.49
C LEU A 182 -14.54 -0.44 11.64
N ARG A 183 -14.51 0.88 11.47
CA ARG A 183 -15.48 1.59 10.63
C ARG A 183 -15.06 1.51 9.16
N GLY A 184 -16.03 1.21 8.29
CA GLY A 184 -15.82 1.22 6.84
C GLY A 184 -15.13 -0.04 6.34
N ILE A 185 -14.08 0.14 5.54
CA ILE A 185 -13.28 -0.95 4.95
C ILE A 185 -12.35 -1.52 6.01
N LYS A 186 -12.51 -2.81 6.34
CA LYS A 186 -11.83 -3.48 7.44
C LYS A 186 -10.64 -4.30 6.99
N THR A 187 -10.70 -4.85 5.79
CA THR A 187 -9.62 -5.67 5.23
C THR A 187 -9.12 -5.09 3.91
N LEU A 188 -7.90 -5.44 3.54
CA LEU A 188 -7.34 -5.07 2.23
C LEU A 188 -8.14 -5.70 1.08
N ARG A 189 -8.71 -6.89 1.31
CA ARG A 189 -9.60 -7.56 0.35
C ARG A 189 -10.89 -6.79 0.14
N GLU A 190 -11.55 -6.36 1.22
CA GLU A 190 -12.72 -5.48 1.15
C GLU A 190 -12.39 -4.17 0.40
N ALA A 191 -11.17 -3.63 0.57
CA ALA A 191 -10.73 -2.45 -0.16
C ALA A 191 -10.65 -2.69 -1.67
N TYR A 192 -10.10 -3.83 -2.10
CA TYR A 192 -10.03 -4.21 -3.51
C TYR A 192 -11.44 -4.34 -4.10
N ASP A 193 -12.33 -5.08 -3.42
CA ASP A 193 -13.70 -5.31 -3.86
C ASP A 193 -14.48 -3.99 -4.02
N GLU A 194 -14.39 -3.09 -3.04
CA GLU A 194 -15.08 -1.82 -3.10
C GLU A 194 -14.50 -0.89 -4.19
N VAL A 195 -13.18 -0.83 -4.34
CA VAL A 195 -12.57 -0.06 -5.43
C VAL A 195 -13.02 -0.58 -6.79
N GLU A 196 -13.04 -1.90 -7.00
CA GLU A 196 -13.47 -2.49 -8.27
C GLU A 196 -14.92 -2.14 -8.61
N LYS A 197 -15.83 -2.19 -7.64
CA LYS A 197 -17.23 -1.78 -7.83
C LYS A 197 -17.33 -0.35 -8.35
N TYR A 198 -16.54 0.59 -7.81
CA TYR A 198 -16.55 1.98 -8.29
C TYR A 198 -15.89 2.13 -9.66
N ARG A 199 -14.81 1.39 -9.95
CA ARG A 199 -14.15 1.42 -11.27
C ARG A 199 -15.10 0.94 -12.36
N ILE A 200 -15.80 -0.16 -12.13
CA ILE A 200 -16.81 -0.71 -13.04
C ILE A 200 -17.93 0.31 -13.28
N LYS A 201 -18.45 0.94 -12.22
CA LYS A 201 -19.47 2.01 -12.36
C LYS A 201 -19.00 3.22 -13.16
N LEU A 202 -17.70 3.46 -13.24
CA LEU A 202 -17.07 4.54 -14.01
C LEU A 202 -16.60 4.11 -15.40
N ASP A 203 -16.95 2.89 -15.85
CA ASP A 203 -16.49 2.30 -17.11
C ASP A 203 -14.94 2.24 -17.23
N LEU A 204 -14.28 2.02 -16.09
CA LEU A 204 -12.83 1.83 -16.03
C LEU A 204 -12.49 0.34 -15.94
N LYS A 205 -11.40 -0.07 -16.62
CA LYS A 205 -10.88 -1.42 -16.49
C LYS A 205 -10.57 -1.76 -15.02
N PRO A 206 -10.85 -3.00 -14.58
CA PRO A 206 -10.43 -3.48 -13.29
C PRO A 206 -8.94 -3.29 -13.06
N LYS A 207 -8.58 -2.91 -11.85
CA LYS A 207 -7.19 -2.67 -11.44
C LYS A 207 -6.58 -3.90 -10.76
N PHE A 208 -7.38 -4.69 -10.07
CA PHE A 208 -6.94 -5.77 -9.19
C PHE A 208 -7.31 -7.17 -9.69
N ILE A 209 -7.71 -7.30 -10.95
CA ILE A 209 -8.14 -8.59 -11.52
C ILE A 209 -7.03 -9.66 -11.48
N GLU A 210 -5.76 -9.27 -11.56
CA GLU A 210 -4.62 -10.20 -11.42
C GLU A 210 -4.53 -10.79 -10.00
N ASN A 211 -4.96 -10.04 -8.97
CA ASN A 211 -5.04 -10.57 -7.61
C ASN A 211 -6.15 -11.61 -7.50
N GLU A 212 -7.27 -11.44 -8.21
CA GLU A 212 -8.31 -12.47 -8.31
C GLU A 212 -7.76 -13.76 -8.88
N PHE A 213 -6.90 -13.66 -9.90
CA PHE A 213 -6.33 -14.84 -10.54
C PHE A 213 -5.37 -15.56 -9.62
N THR A 214 -4.56 -14.80 -8.89
CA THR A 214 -3.65 -15.35 -7.88
C THR A 214 -4.43 -16.07 -6.79
N GLU A 215 -5.49 -15.45 -6.26
CA GLU A 215 -6.34 -16.04 -5.22
C GLU A 215 -7.05 -17.31 -5.72
N PHE A 216 -7.60 -17.27 -6.93
CA PHE A 216 -8.27 -18.42 -7.53
C PHE A 216 -7.30 -19.58 -7.76
N ASN A 217 -6.08 -19.31 -8.24
CA ASN A 217 -5.04 -20.33 -8.39
C ASN A 217 -4.65 -20.95 -7.04
N MET A 218 -4.49 -20.12 -5.99
CA MET A 218 -4.25 -20.63 -4.64
C MET A 218 -5.40 -21.49 -4.10
N ALA A 219 -6.64 -21.24 -4.54
CA ALA A 219 -7.80 -22.05 -4.19
C ALA A 219 -7.79 -23.40 -4.92
N LEU A 220 -7.41 -23.44 -6.20
CA LEU A 220 -7.26 -24.69 -6.97
C LEU A 220 -6.26 -25.63 -6.31
N ASP A 221 -5.13 -25.11 -5.81
CA ASP A 221 -4.09 -25.89 -5.11
C ASP A 221 -4.60 -26.54 -3.80
N LYS A 222 -5.64 -25.98 -3.19
CA LYS A 222 -6.18 -26.40 -1.89
C LYS A 222 -7.48 -27.18 -2.01
N LEU A 223 -8.01 -27.34 -3.22
CA LEU A 223 -9.31 -27.92 -3.46
C LEU A 223 -9.32 -29.41 -3.07
N ASN A 224 -10.42 -29.86 -2.46
CA ASN A 224 -10.63 -31.28 -2.24
C ASN A 224 -11.07 -31.96 -3.54
N TRP A 225 -10.12 -32.33 -4.38
CA TRP A 225 -10.36 -32.96 -5.68
C TRP A 225 -11.20 -34.25 -5.62
N SER A 226 -11.27 -34.94 -4.46
CA SER A 226 -12.06 -36.17 -4.32
C SER A 226 -13.58 -35.96 -4.40
N VAL A 227 -14.06 -34.75 -4.16
CA VAL A 227 -15.49 -34.41 -4.24
C VAL A 227 -15.86 -33.68 -5.54
N ILE A 228 -14.86 -33.36 -6.37
CA ILE A 228 -15.05 -32.65 -7.63
C ILE A 228 -15.43 -33.67 -8.72
N PRO A 229 -16.52 -33.44 -9.48
CA PRO A 229 -16.92 -34.37 -10.53
C PRO A 229 -15.86 -34.47 -11.64
N VAL A 230 -15.66 -35.65 -12.21
CA VAL A 230 -14.69 -35.94 -13.30
C VAL A 230 -14.81 -34.97 -14.50
N GLY A 231 -16.00 -34.41 -14.75
CA GLY A 231 -16.17 -33.37 -15.80
C GLY A 231 -15.41 -32.06 -15.56
N PHE A 232 -14.83 -31.88 -14.38
CA PHE A 232 -14.04 -30.73 -13.95
C PHE A 232 -12.55 -31.08 -13.82
N ASP A 233 -12.10 -32.22 -14.34
CA ASP A 233 -10.67 -32.51 -14.37
C ASP A 233 -9.92 -31.40 -15.14
N LEU A 234 -8.79 -30.97 -14.59
CA LEU A 234 -7.92 -29.95 -15.16
C LEU A 234 -6.67 -30.60 -15.73
N VAL A 235 -6.23 -30.10 -16.89
CA VAL A 235 -5.01 -30.54 -17.58
C VAL A 235 -4.30 -29.33 -18.17
N GLU A 236 -2.97 -29.39 -18.31
CA GLU A 236 -2.12 -28.26 -18.71
C GLU A 236 -2.44 -27.70 -20.11
N ASP A 237 -2.88 -28.56 -21.04
CA ASP A 237 -2.98 -28.24 -22.47
C ASP A 237 -4.41 -28.07 -22.98
N GLN A 238 -5.42 -28.20 -22.12
CA GLN A 238 -6.82 -28.13 -22.50
C GLN A 238 -7.64 -27.26 -21.55
N THR A 239 -8.37 -26.30 -22.14
CA THR A 239 -9.29 -25.48 -21.36
C THR A 239 -10.54 -26.26 -20.95
N ASN A 240 -11.04 -26.00 -19.74
CA ASN A 240 -12.23 -26.68 -19.24
C ASN A 240 -13.47 -25.76 -19.28
N ARG A 241 -14.47 -26.17 -20.09
CA ARG A 241 -15.74 -25.45 -20.23
C ARG A 241 -16.54 -25.36 -18.93
N ALA A 242 -16.56 -26.42 -18.13
CA ALA A 242 -17.31 -26.45 -16.87
C ALA A 242 -16.71 -25.48 -15.85
N TRP A 243 -15.38 -25.35 -15.83
CA TRP A 243 -14.70 -24.37 -15.02
C TRP A 243 -14.92 -22.91 -15.45
N CYS A 244 -15.21 -22.65 -16.73
CA CYS A 244 -15.66 -21.31 -17.15
C CYS A 244 -16.99 -20.91 -16.46
N GLU A 245 -17.87 -21.87 -16.17
CA GLU A 245 -19.13 -21.62 -15.45
C GLU A 245 -18.85 -21.34 -13.96
N VAL A 246 -17.97 -22.10 -13.31
CA VAL A 246 -17.55 -21.87 -11.91
C VAL A 246 -16.85 -20.52 -11.76
N LEU A 247 -15.98 -20.18 -12.69
CA LEU A 247 -15.26 -18.91 -12.70
C LEU A 247 -16.21 -17.73 -12.89
N ASP A 248 -17.22 -17.85 -13.75
CA ASP A 248 -18.25 -16.81 -13.90
C ASP A 248 -19.02 -16.59 -12.58
N LEU A 249 -19.41 -17.66 -11.86
CA LEU A 249 -20.04 -17.55 -10.55
C LEU A 249 -19.16 -16.78 -9.56
N TYR A 250 -17.87 -17.14 -9.49
CA TYR A 250 -16.89 -16.46 -8.64
C TYR A 250 -16.75 -14.97 -9.01
N LEU A 251 -16.55 -14.66 -10.28
CA LEU A 251 -16.38 -13.29 -10.74
C LEU A 251 -17.65 -12.45 -10.53
N ARG A 252 -18.85 -13.00 -10.77
CA ARG A 252 -20.11 -12.29 -10.50
C ARG A 252 -20.33 -12.03 -9.01
N MET A 253 -19.98 -12.98 -8.16
CA MET A 253 -19.99 -12.78 -6.70
C MET A 253 -19.07 -11.62 -6.30
N ARG A 254 -17.90 -11.48 -6.94
CA ARG A 254 -16.98 -10.35 -6.76
C ARG A 254 -17.46 -9.04 -7.40
N GLY A 255 -18.61 -9.06 -8.11
CA GLY A 255 -19.23 -7.87 -8.70
C GLY A 255 -18.81 -7.58 -10.14
N TYR A 256 -18.03 -8.45 -10.78
CA TYR A 256 -17.73 -8.35 -12.20
C TYR A 256 -19.00 -8.61 -13.03
N GLN A 257 -19.11 -7.91 -14.16
CA GLN A 257 -20.28 -7.87 -15.03
C GLN A 257 -19.83 -8.05 -16.49
N ASP A 258 -20.80 -8.18 -17.40
CA ASP A 258 -20.58 -8.29 -18.85
C ASP A 258 -19.58 -9.38 -19.29
N ILE A 259 -19.54 -10.46 -18.51
CA ILE A 259 -18.73 -11.64 -18.78
C ILE A 259 -19.29 -12.37 -20.00
N LYS A 260 -18.45 -12.55 -21.02
CA LYS A 260 -18.80 -13.26 -22.26
C LYS A 260 -18.15 -14.63 -22.27
N TYR A 261 -18.91 -15.64 -22.66
CA TYR A 261 -18.40 -16.99 -22.85
C TYR A 261 -18.01 -17.19 -24.30
N ILE A 262 -16.74 -17.53 -24.54
CA ILE A 262 -16.19 -17.67 -25.89
C ILE A 262 -15.74 -19.11 -26.12
N GLN A 263 -15.92 -19.57 -27.35
CA GLN A 263 -15.45 -20.84 -27.87
C GLN A 263 -14.60 -20.57 -29.11
N GLY A 264 -13.42 -21.18 -29.17
CA GLY A 264 -12.54 -21.14 -30.32
C GLY A 264 -12.27 -22.55 -30.83
N GLU A 265 -12.33 -22.72 -32.15
CA GLU A 265 -12.10 -24.02 -32.81
C GLU A 265 -10.91 -23.95 -33.76
N LYS A 266 -10.03 -24.95 -33.68
CA LYS A 266 -8.91 -25.14 -34.60
C LYS A 266 -8.82 -26.61 -35.00
N GLY A 267 -9.23 -26.93 -36.23
CA GLY A 267 -9.38 -28.32 -36.66
C GLY A 267 -10.32 -29.11 -35.73
N ARG A 268 -9.78 -30.04 -34.94
CA ARG A 268 -10.55 -30.85 -33.97
C ARG A 268 -10.51 -30.31 -32.53
N PHE A 269 -9.67 -29.31 -32.27
CA PHE A 269 -9.48 -28.76 -30.92
C PHE A 269 -10.50 -27.67 -30.66
N ILE A 270 -11.17 -27.76 -29.52
CA ILE A 270 -12.17 -26.79 -29.06
C ILE A 270 -11.73 -26.28 -27.70
N ASN A 271 -11.53 -24.97 -27.58
CA ASN A 271 -11.19 -24.31 -26.33
C ASN A 271 -12.26 -23.30 -25.92
N HIS A 272 -12.40 -23.10 -24.61
CA HIS A 272 -13.39 -22.24 -23.98
C HIS A 272 -12.69 -21.26 -23.04
N TRP A 273 -13.14 -20.02 -23.03
CA TRP A 273 -12.63 -18.98 -22.12
C TRP A 273 -13.70 -17.94 -21.83
N LEU A 274 -13.45 -17.13 -20.80
CA LEU A 274 -14.26 -15.95 -20.50
C LEU A 274 -13.60 -14.70 -21.05
N GLU A 275 -14.39 -13.77 -21.61
CA GLU A 275 -13.93 -12.43 -21.93
C GLU A 275 -14.64 -11.38 -21.08
N LEU A 276 -13.86 -10.57 -20.37
CA LEU A 276 -14.33 -9.42 -19.61
C LEU A 276 -13.25 -8.35 -19.51
N TYR A 277 -13.65 -7.08 -19.58
CA TYR A 277 -12.79 -5.91 -19.37
C TYR A 277 -11.46 -5.88 -20.14
N GLY A 278 -11.43 -6.50 -21.33
CA GLY A 278 -10.24 -6.57 -22.17
C GLY A 278 -9.28 -7.70 -21.82
N TYR A 279 -9.71 -8.66 -21.00
CA TYR A 279 -9.01 -9.91 -20.71
C TYR A 279 -9.75 -11.08 -21.35
N ALA A 280 -9.00 -12.06 -21.86
CA ALA A 280 -9.46 -13.39 -22.16
C ALA A 280 -8.88 -14.34 -21.11
N ILE A 281 -9.73 -14.97 -20.31
CA ILE A 281 -9.36 -15.77 -19.15
C ILE A 281 -9.63 -17.23 -19.42
N THR A 282 -8.57 -18.04 -19.40
CA THR A 282 -8.63 -19.48 -19.60
C THR A 282 -8.36 -20.20 -18.29
N ILE A 283 -8.93 -21.38 -18.16
CA ILE A 283 -8.66 -22.29 -17.05
C ILE A 283 -8.25 -23.66 -17.61
N THR A 284 -6.96 -23.97 -17.43
CA THR A 284 -6.30 -25.27 -17.66
C THR A 284 -6.08 -25.90 -16.28
N ASP A 285 -4.91 -26.46 -15.99
CA ASP A 285 -4.40 -26.72 -14.63
C ASP A 285 -4.37 -25.47 -13.72
N LYS A 286 -4.39 -24.27 -14.31
CA LYS A 286 -4.44 -22.98 -13.62
C LYS A 286 -5.25 -21.96 -14.41
N LEU A 287 -5.56 -20.85 -13.74
CA LEU A 287 -6.14 -19.66 -14.32
C LEU A 287 -5.05 -18.77 -14.91
N ASP A 288 -5.16 -18.50 -16.22
CA ASP A 288 -4.31 -17.58 -16.97
C ASP A 288 -5.14 -16.53 -17.71
N ALA A 289 -4.53 -15.36 -17.97
CA ALA A 289 -5.19 -14.27 -18.67
C ALA A 289 -4.34 -13.74 -19.84
N PHE A 290 -5.03 -13.44 -20.94
CA PHE A 290 -4.43 -13.05 -22.21
C PHE A 290 -5.13 -11.84 -22.83
N ASP A 291 -4.48 -11.22 -23.80
CA ASP A 291 -5.14 -10.29 -24.72
C ASP A 291 -6.14 -11.05 -25.60
N PRO A 292 -7.44 -10.67 -25.62
CA PRO A 292 -8.46 -11.31 -26.45
C PRO A 292 -8.10 -11.38 -27.94
N SER A 293 -7.43 -10.36 -28.48
CA SER A 293 -7.00 -10.34 -29.88
C SER A 293 -5.85 -11.31 -30.15
N GLY A 294 -5.01 -11.57 -29.14
CA GLY A 294 -3.92 -12.54 -29.21
C GLY A 294 -4.45 -13.96 -29.29
N ILE A 295 -5.30 -14.35 -28.34
CA ILE A 295 -5.86 -15.71 -28.27
C ILE A 295 -6.70 -16.04 -29.51
N LYS A 296 -7.53 -15.10 -29.99
CA LYS A 296 -8.43 -15.32 -31.14
C LYS A 296 -7.70 -15.65 -32.44
N LYS A 297 -6.48 -15.15 -32.63
CA LYS A 297 -5.67 -15.40 -33.85
C LYS A 297 -5.23 -16.86 -33.99
N HIS A 298 -5.31 -17.66 -32.92
CA HIS A 298 -4.87 -19.05 -32.94
C HIS A 298 -5.93 -20.04 -33.42
N TYR A 299 -7.18 -19.59 -33.61
CA TYR A 299 -8.33 -20.44 -33.97
C TYR A 299 -8.88 -20.07 -35.35
N ASP A 300 -9.45 -21.07 -36.02
CA ASP A 300 -10.05 -20.95 -37.35
C ASP A 300 -11.45 -20.34 -37.28
N SER A 301 -12.19 -20.60 -36.20
CA SER A 301 -13.50 -20.01 -35.92
C SER A 301 -13.64 -19.62 -34.45
N ILE A 302 -14.40 -18.54 -34.21
CA ILE A 302 -14.69 -18.00 -32.88
C ILE A 302 -16.21 -17.80 -32.77
N SER A 303 -16.80 -18.27 -31.69
CA SER A 303 -18.22 -18.05 -31.39
C SER A 303 -18.43 -17.73 -29.92
N THR A 304 -19.49 -16.98 -29.64
CA THR A 304 -20.01 -16.83 -28.28
C THR A 304 -20.93 -18.02 -27.97
N TRP A 305 -20.84 -18.56 -26.76
CA TRP A 305 -21.78 -19.57 -26.28
C TRP A 305 -22.51 -19.07 -25.04
N GLU A 306 -23.58 -19.76 -24.67
CA GLU A 306 -24.26 -19.52 -23.40
C GLU A 306 -24.20 -20.79 -22.55
N PRO A 307 -24.03 -20.68 -21.22
CA PRO A 307 -24.17 -21.81 -20.32
C PRO A 307 -25.48 -22.53 -20.58
N ARG A 308 -25.42 -23.84 -20.81
CA ARG A 308 -26.65 -24.60 -21.07
C ARG A 308 -27.44 -24.70 -19.76
N ASN A 309 -28.71 -24.32 -19.78
CA ASN A 309 -29.68 -24.45 -18.67
C ASN A 309 -30.05 -25.91 -18.30
N HIS A 310 -29.11 -26.86 -18.41
CA HIS A 310 -29.31 -28.20 -17.89
C HIS A 310 -29.19 -28.14 -16.36
N LYS A 311 -30.33 -28.31 -15.67
CA LYS A 311 -30.43 -28.28 -14.20
C LYS A 311 -29.29 -29.03 -13.50
N THR A 312 -28.91 -30.20 -14.00
CA THR A 312 -27.85 -31.04 -13.43
C THR A 312 -26.45 -30.43 -13.53
N ARG A 313 -26.13 -29.73 -14.62
CA ARG A 313 -24.81 -29.12 -14.84
C ARG A 313 -24.65 -27.84 -14.03
N ALA A 314 -25.70 -27.01 -13.98
CA ALA A 314 -25.74 -25.84 -13.10
C ALA A 314 -25.55 -26.25 -11.62
N GLN A 315 -26.24 -27.32 -11.18
CA GLN A 315 -26.07 -27.87 -9.84
C GLN A 315 -24.63 -28.36 -9.57
N GLN A 316 -23.96 -28.93 -10.57
CA GLN A 316 -22.56 -29.35 -10.44
C GLN A 316 -21.60 -28.15 -10.36
N ALA A 317 -21.83 -27.11 -11.17
CA ALA A 317 -21.04 -25.87 -11.09
C ALA A 317 -21.21 -25.18 -9.72
N ASP A 318 -22.43 -25.12 -9.18
CA ASP A 318 -22.69 -24.58 -7.85
C ASP A 318 -21.99 -25.39 -6.75
N LEU A 319 -21.98 -26.73 -6.87
CA LEU A 319 -21.26 -27.61 -5.93
C LEU A 319 -19.75 -27.31 -5.95
N VAL A 320 -19.14 -27.27 -7.13
CA VAL A 320 -17.71 -26.98 -7.28
C VAL A 320 -17.39 -25.56 -6.79
N PHE A 321 -18.23 -24.58 -7.13
CA PHE A 321 -18.10 -23.22 -6.63
C PHE A 321 -18.11 -23.16 -5.10
N ASN A 322 -19.03 -23.88 -4.44
CA ASN A 322 -19.07 -23.94 -2.98
C ASN A 322 -17.81 -24.58 -2.39
N GLU A 323 -17.21 -25.59 -3.04
CA GLU A 323 -15.93 -26.14 -2.59
C GLU A 323 -14.78 -25.14 -2.74
N VAL A 324 -14.73 -24.38 -3.85
CA VAL A 324 -13.77 -23.29 -4.05
C VAL A 324 -13.91 -22.25 -2.94
N MET A 325 -15.13 -21.84 -2.62
CA MET A 325 -15.40 -20.81 -1.61
C MET A 325 -15.02 -21.23 -0.18
N LYS A 326 -14.85 -22.53 0.11
CA LYS A 326 -14.33 -22.98 1.41
C LYS A 326 -12.85 -22.69 1.61
N VAL A 327 -12.08 -22.58 0.52
CA VAL A 327 -10.62 -22.44 0.55
C VAL A 327 -10.12 -21.08 0.07
N VAL A 328 -10.99 -20.31 -0.60
CA VAL A 328 -10.78 -18.89 -0.87
C VAL A 328 -10.78 -18.12 0.46
N VAL A 329 -9.75 -17.31 0.66
CA VAL A 329 -9.62 -16.47 1.86
C VAL A 329 -10.66 -15.33 1.79
N PRO A 330 -11.44 -15.08 2.86
CA PRO A 330 -12.41 -13.98 2.91
C PRO A 330 -11.83 -12.60 2.62
#